data_AF-A0A3B9YGU6-F1
#
_entry.id   AF-A0A3B9YGU6-F1
#
_cell.length_a   1.000
_cell.length_b   1.000
_cell.length_c   1.000
_cell.angle_alpha   90.00
_cell.angle_beta   90.00
_cell.angle_gamma   90.00
#
_symmetry.space_group_name_H-M   'P 1'
#
loop_
_entity.id
_entity.type
_entity.pdbx_description
1 polymer ?
#
loop_
_entity_poly.entity_id
_entity_poly.type
_entity_poly.pdbx_seq_one_letter_code
_entity_poly.pdbx_strand_id
1 'polypeptide(L)'
;MRGALLAGALLAACAHLPSPDAVIAESLVWEDVGGAKAYPSWTPAQKEALAAASRSASITPLPLSEEETQDNSDLRISAEDAWRVYLAHAAHSLWLERHHKVPWSLLAMSPEQRALLLDSRTLLRRQEDGSYRFMRTVMGHAVSRDPAAAYRFLGKNGLLRKTPEETVVALTGWANFNLRHAIHGDDLAKRYGWSGPPPVDRLLVPLRPGPRRVWGCWGVTGFYAGVLRGANIPVESSINGSHSRPFFPTANRALHHGDDVYTAQVGPSGNAVPPERILMTMEEFERLTLKPELDCVEGRCNTLDEQAWYNMDRRQWGLAREFMTDYPMSQYAREGPEHLDGSLQGPRIGDKIKLYAKPLFSPEERKAYLAEVETELRRVGGGDLEKGKKLVRERSLAFYR
;
A
#
# COMPACT_ATOMS: atom_id res chain seq x y z
N MET A 1 -19.23 -32.74 41.89
CA MET A 1 -20.07 -31.51 41.87
C MET A 1 -19.29 -30.21 42.20
N ARG A 2 -18.01 -30.08 41.80
CA ARG A 2 -17.24 -28.80 41.96
C ARG A 2 -16.84 -28.13 40.63
N GLY A 3 -17.24 -28.70 39.48
CA GLY A 3 -16.91 -28.18 38.15
C GLY A 3 -17.94 -27.23 37.53
N ALA A 4 -19.16 -27.13 38.07
CA ALA A 4 -20.24 -26.33 37.48
C ALA A 4 -20.26 -24.86 37.94
N LEU A 5 -19.60 -24.52 39.06
CA LEU A 5 -19.62 -23.16 39.63
C LEU A 5 -18.52 -22.24 39.05
N LEU A 6 -17.50 -22.78 38.39
CA LEU A 6 -16.44 -21.98 37.75
C LEU A 6 -16.79 -21.51 36.33
N ALA A 7 -17.68 -22.22 35.63
CA ALA A 7 -18.16 -21.79 34.32
C ALA A 7 -19.13 -20.59 34.39
N GLY A 8 -19.93 -20.50 35.46
CA GLY A 8 -20.87 -19.39 35.66
C GLY A 8 -20.20 -18.06 36.01
N ALA A 9 -19.07 -18.08 36.73
CA ALA A 9 -18.35 -16.86 37.12
C ALA A 9 -17.52 -16.25 35.97
N LEU A 10 -17.03 -17.07 35.04
CA LEU A 10 -16.31 -16.59 33.85
C LEU A 10 -17.23 -15.98 32.79
N LEU A 11 -18.49 -16.41 32.70
CA LEU A 11 -19.49 -15.83 31.80
C LEU A 11 -20.04 -14.48 32.29
N ALA A 12 -20.09 -14.25 33.61
CA ALA A 12 -20.58 -12.99 34.18
C ALA A 12 -19.57 -11.83 34.06
N ALA A 13 -18.26 -12.12 33.99
CA ALA A 13 -17.21 -11.09 33.86
C ALA A 13 -17.10 -10.48 32.45
N CYS A 14 -17.79 -11.05 31.45
CA CYS A 14 -17.84 -10.50 30.09
C CYS A 14 -19.05 -9.56 29.85
N ALA A 15 -19.87 -9.30 30.88
CA ALA A 15 -21.19 -8.71 30.68
C ALA A 15 -21.18 -7.21 30.35
N HIS A 16 -20.13 -6.44 30.66
CA HIS A 16 -20.05 -5.03 30.30
C HIS A 16 -18.65 -4.70 29.77
N LEU A 17 -18.53 -4.55 28.45
CA LEU A 17 -17.38 -3.88 27.89
C LEU A 17 -17.48 -2.39 28.24
N PRO A 18 -16.43 -1.79 28.83
CA PRO A 18 -16.45 -0.36 29.08
C PRO A 18 -16.60 0.38 27.76
N SER A 19 -17.36 1.48 27.78
CA SER A 19 -17.46 2.41 26.66
C SER A 19 -16.06 2.81 26.18
N PRO A 20 -15.88 3.06 24.86
CA PRO A 20 -14.62 3.59 24.37
C PRO A 20 -14.29 4.92 25.06
N ASP A 21 -13.00 5.24 25.14
CA ASP A 21 -12.52 6.56 25.56
C ASP A 21 -13.23 7.65 24.78
N ALA A 22 -13.56 8.79 25.41
CA ALA A 22 -14.32 9.86 24.78
C ALA A 22 -13.65 10.36 23.47
N VAL A 23 -12.32 10.47 23.45
CA VAL A 23 -11.57 10.91 22.26
C VAL A 23 -11.70 9.90 21.11
N ILE A 24 -11.69 8.60 21.42
CA ILE A 24 -11.88 7.54 20.43
C ILE A 24 -13.34 7.49 19.98
N ALA A 25 -14.28 7.68 20.91
CA ALA A 25 -15.72 7.68 20.66
C ALA A 25 -16.10 8.76 19.62
N GLU A 26 -15.53 9.97 19.71
CA GLU A 26 -15.79 11.03 18.74
C GLU A 26 -15.29 10.71 17.33
N SER A 27 -14.27 9.85 17.19
CA SER A 27 -13.74 9.44 15.89
C SER A 27 -14.45 8.23 15.28
N LEU A 28 -15.28 7.52 16.05
CA LEU A 28 -16.12 6.43 15.57
C LEU A 28 -17.33 7.01 14.83
N VAL A 29 -17.25 7.10 13.50
CA VAL A 29 -18.28 7.73 12.67
C VAL A 29 -18.91 6.72 11.72
N TRP A 30 -20.23 6.65 11.74
CA TRP A 30 -21.02 5.88 10.78
C TRP A 30 -21.89 6.81 9.95
N GLU A 31 -21.83 6.68 8.63
CA GLU A 31 -22.72 7.37 7.70
C GLU A 31 -23.89 6.46 7.32
N ASP A 32 -25.12 6.85 7.67
CA ASP A 32 -26.36 6.19 7.24
C ASP A 32 -27.21 7.11 6.35
N VAL A 33 -28.47 6.74 6.10
CA VAL A 33 -29.42 7.56 5.31
C VAL A 33 -29.67 8.96 5.92
N GLY A 34 -29.49 9.11 7.23
CA GLY A 34 -29.58 10.37 7.94
C GLY A 34 -28.25 11.12 8.07
N GLY A 35 -27.20 10.68 7.36
CA GLY A 35 -25.87 11.32 7.37
C GLY A 35 -24.88 10.71 8.36
N ALA A 36 -23.72 11.34 8.47
CA ALA A 36 -22.63 10.91 9.35
C ALA A 36 -22.91 11.21 10.83
N LYS A 37 -22.79 10.18 11.68
CA LYS A 37 -23.06 10.24 13.12
C LYS A 37 -21.88 9.66 13.90
N ALA A 38 -21.37 10.42 14.86
CA ALA A 38 -20.35 9.94 15.80
C ALA A 38 -20.96 9.01 16.87
N TYR A 39 -20.15 8.15 17.49
CA TYR A 39 -20.59 7.15 18.46
C TYR A 39 -21.48 7.68 19.60
N PRO A 40 -21.25 8.88 20.18
CA PRO A 40 -22.13 9.40 21.22
C PRO A 40 -23.60 9.50 20.77
N SER A 41 -23.85 9.84 19.50
CA SER A 41 -25.19 9.97 18.93
C SER A 41 -25.75 8.68 18.32
N TRP A 42 -25.01 7.57 18.36
CA TRP A 42 -25.51 6.27 17.93
C TRP A 42 -26.67 5.79 18.81
N THR A 43 -27.60 5.09 18.19
CA THR A 43 -28.70 4.41 18.87
C THR A 43 -28.17 3.33 19.83
N PRO A 44 -28.95 2.94 20.86
CA PRO A 44 -28.58 1.84 21.74
C PRO A 44 -28.29 0.52 20.99
N ALA A 45 -29.04 0.22 19.93
CA ALA A 45 -28.83 -0.98 19.12
C ALA A 45 -27.49 -0.96 18.38
N GLN A 46 -27.07 0.19 17.84
CA GLN A 46 -25.76 0.33 17.19
C GLN A 46 -24.60 0.18 18.19
N LYS A 47 -24.74 0.75 19.39
CA LYS A 47 -23.74 0.62 20.47
C LYS A 47 -23.62 -0.85 20.92
N GLU A 48 -24.74 -1.55 21.07
CA GLU A 48 -24.75 -2.97 21.40
C GLU A 48 -24.14 -3.82 20.28
N ALA A 49 -24.39 -3.48 19.01
CA ALA A 49 -23.77 -4.19 17.88
C ALA A 49 -22.24 -4.05 17.88
N LEU A 50 -21.69 -2.87 18.17
CA LEU A 50 -20.25 -2.67 18.34
C LEU A 50 -19.70 -3.45 19.54
N ALA A 51 -20.41 -3.44 20.66
CA ALA A 51 -20.03 -4.21 21.85
C ALA A 51 -20.00 -5.71 21.54
N ALA A 52 -21.01 -6.23 20.84
CA ALA A 52 -21.07 -7.62 20.40
C ALA A 52 -19.92 -7.98 19.46
N ALA A 53 -19.64 -7.13 18.46
CA ALA A 53 -18.51 -7.32 17.55
C ALA A 53 -17.17 -7.36 18.31
N SER A 54 -16.99 -6.47 19.29
CA SER A 54 -15.78 -6.39 20.14
C SER A 54 -15.59 -7.61 21.05
N ARG A 55 -16.69 -8.24 21.50
CA ARG A 55 -16.62 -9.48 22.30
C ARG A 55 -16.24 -10.71 21.47
N SER A 56 -16.53 -10.70 20.16
CA SER A 56 -16.44 -11.91 19.35
C SER A 56 -15.02 -12.47 19.18
N ALA A 57 -13.95 -11.69 19.47
CA ALA A 57 -12.50 -12.04 19.48
C ALA A 57 -11.92 -12.76 18.23
N SER A 58 -12.77 -13.28 17.37
CA SER A 58 -12.53 -13.95 16.11
C SER A 58 -13.50 -13.30 15.14
N ILE A 59 -13.02 -12.23 14.50
CA ILE A 59 -13.70 -11.70 13.33
C ILE A 59 -13.45 -12.74 12.24
N THR A 60 -14.34 -13.72 12.18
CA THR A 60 -14.47 -14.63 11.05
C THR A 60 -14.61 -13.76 9.79
N PRO A 61 -13.97 -14.12 8.66
CA PRO A 61 -14.13 -13.37 7.41
C PRO A 61 -15.62 -13.14 7.15
N LEU A 62 -16.02 -11.89 7.00
CA LEU A 62 -17.41 -11.57 6.72
C LEU A 62 -17.76 -12.17 5.35
N PRO A 63 -18.71 -13.13 5.28
CA PRO A 63 -19.23 -13.56 4.00
C PRO A 63 -20.00 -12.36 3.43
N LEU A 64 -19.40 -11.69 2.46
CA LEU A 64 -20.10 -10.70 1.66
C LEU A 64 -20.91 -11.49 0.63
N SER A 65 -22.20 -11.18 0.47
CA SER A 65 -22.97 -11.71 -0.65
C SER A 65 -22.28 -11.26 -1.93
N GLU A 66 -21.79 -12.21 -2.73
CA GLU A 66 -21.20 -11.91 -4.02
C GLU A 66 -22.30 -11.39 -4.95
N GLU A 67 -22.41 -10.08 -5.12
CA GLU A 67 -23.01 -9.55 -6.34
C GLU A 67 -21.94 -9.58 -7.43
N GLU A 68 -22.25 -10.26 -8.55
CA GLU A 68 -21.38 -10.28 -9.72
C GLU A 68 -21.18 -8.85 -10.23
N THR A 69 -20.03 -8.25 -9.92
CA THR A 69 -19.67 -6.96 -10.50
C THR A 69 -19.18 -7.18 -11.93
N GLN A 70 -19.91 -6.66 -12.91
CA GLN A 70 -19.48 -6.68 -14.32
C GLN A 70 -18.29 -5.75 -14.59
N ASP A 71 -18.05 -4.75 -13.73
CA ASP A 71 -16.88 -3.86 -13.81
C ASP A 71 -15.95 -4.07 -12.61
N ASN A 72 -14.67 -4.28 -12.91
CA ASN A 72 -13.60 -4.44 -11.92
C ASN A 72 -13.47 -3.26 -10.95
N SER A 73 -14.14 -2.12 -11.18
CA SER A 73 -14.02 -0.90 -10.37
C SER A 73 -15.21 -0.59 -9.45
N ASP A 74 -16.37 -1.23 -9.62
CA ASP A 74 -17.64 -0.82 -8.96
C ASP A 74 -18.23 -1.91 -8.07
N LEU A 75 -17.46 -2.36 -7.07
CA LEU A 75 -18.00 -3.26 -6.04
C LEU A 75 -18.89 -2.50 -5.07
N ARG A 76 -20.20 -2.77 -5.17
CA ARG A 76 -21.24 -2.30 -4.26
C ARG A 76 -21.65 -3.42 -3.30
N ILE A 77 -22.04 -3.02 -2.10
CA ILE A 77 -22.56 -3.90 -1.06
C ILE A 77 -23.78 -3.27 -0.40
N SER A 78 -24.61 -4.11 0.22
CA SER A 78 -25.77 -3.67 0.98
C SER A 78 -25.38 -2.78 2.17
N ALA A 79 -26.32 -1.97 2.66
CA ALA A 79 -26.13 -1.18 3.87
C ALA A 79 -25.83 -2.05 5.11
N GLU A 80 -26.43 -3.24 5.16
CA GLU A 80 -26.21 -4.19 6.25
C GLU A 80 -24.78 -4.75 6.23
N ASP A 81 -24.28 -5.16 5.06
CA ASP A 81 -22.91 -5.66 4.93
C ASP A 81 -21.88 -4.55 5.15
N ALA A 82 -22.15 -3.34 4.68
CA ALA A 82 -21.32 -2.17 4.96
C ALA A 82 -21.21 -1.89 6.45
N TRP A 83 -22.34 -1.96 7.18
CA TRP A 83 -22.36 -1.82 8.64
C TRP A 83 -21.55 -2.91 9.32
N ARG A 84 -21.69 -4.19 8.89
CA ARG A 84 -20.91 -5.31 9.42
C ARG A 84 -19.41 -5.12 9.18
N VAL A 85 -19.00 -4.72 7.98
CA VAL A 85 -17.60 -4.44 7.63
C VAL A 85 -17.06 -3.30 8.50
N TYR A 86 -17.80 -2.20 8.63
CA TYR A 86 -17.39 -1.09 9.49
C TYR A 86 -17.24 -1.52 10.96
N LEU A 87 -18.22 -2.24 11.51
CA LEU A 87 -18.15 -2.76 12.88
C LEU A 87 -16.97 -3.71 13.09
N ALA A 88 -16.63 -4.55 12.11
CA ALA A 88 -15.45 -5.41 12.20
C ALA A 88 -14.16 -4.58 12.33
N HIS A 89 -14.00 -3.53 11.54
CA HIS A 89 -12.84 -2.62 11.64
C HIS A 89 -12.81 -1.83 12.94
N ALA A 90 -13.93 -1.22 13.35
CA ALA A 90 -14.03 -0.48 14.59
C ALA A 90 -13.76 -1.37 15.81
N ALA A 91 -14.40 -2.54 15.90
CA ALA A 91 -14.22 -3.50 16.98
C ALA A 91 -12.78 -4.03 17.06
N HIS A 92 -12.18 -4.36 15.91
CA HIS A 92 -10.78 -4.80 15.86
C HIS A 92 -9.84 -3.71 16.37
N SER A 93 -10.06 -2.47 15.95
CA SER A 93 -9.22 -1.34 16.35
C SER A 93 -9.28 -1.08 17.85
N LEU A 94 -10.49 -1.13 18.43
CA LEU A 94 -10.72 -1.01 19.87
C LEU A 94 -10.13 -2.18 20.67
N TRP A 95 -10.19 -3.40 20.11
CA TRP A 95 -9.58 -4.57 20.73
C TRP A 95 -8.06 -4.44 20.79
N LEU A 96 -7.42 -4.00 19.71
CA LEU A 96 -5.97 -3.75 19.70
C LEU A 96 -5.56 -2.71 20.75
N GLU A 97 -6.31 -1.61 20.82
CA GLU A 97 -6.10 -0.52 21.79
C GLU A 97 -6.22 -1.01 23.23
N ARG A 98 -7.36 -1.62 23.58
CA ARG A 98 -7.67 -2.07 24.94
C ARG A 98 -6.68 -3.10 25.47
N HIS A 99 -6.19 -3.96 24.60
CA HIS A 99 -5.30 -5.05 24.97
C HIS A 99 -3.83 -4.77 24.66
N HIS A 100 -3.48 -3.53 24.29
CA HIS A 100 -2.12 -3.10 23.93
C HIS A 100 -1.42 -4.09 23.01
N LYS A 101 -2.14 -4.55 21.98
CA LYS A 101 -1.65 -5.55 21.00
C LYS A 101 -0.69 -4.97 19.98
N VAL A 102 -0.57 -3.65 19.97
CA VAL A 102 0.41 -2.87 19.25
C VAL A 102 0.98 -1.81 20.22
N PRO A 103 2.24 -1.36 20.03
CA PRO A 103 2.88 -0.42 20.94
C PRO A 103 2.47 1.05 20.74
N TRP A 104 1.73 1.37 19.68
CA TRP A 104 1.10 2.69 19.48
C TRP A 104 -0.35 2.70 19.96
N SER A 105 -0.90 3.89 20.15
CA SER A 105 -2.26 4.09 20.66
C SER A 105 -3.05 5.03 19.78
N LEU A 106 -4.36 4.75 19.63
CA LEU A 106 -5.32 5.64 18.99
C LEU A 106 -5.41 7.00 19.69
N LEU A 107 -5.15 7.07 21.00
CA LEU A 107 -5.18 8.31 21.78
C LEU A 107 -4.04 9.26 21.42
N ALA A 108 -2.91 8.71 20.95
CA ALA A 108 -1.76 9.51 20.53
C ALA A 108 -1.88 10.06 19.10
N MET A 109 -2.86 9.60 18.34
CA MET A 109 -3.09 10.04 16.96
C MET A 109 -3.79 11.40 16.91
N SER A 110 -3.61 12.14 15.81
CA SER A 110 -4.45 13.30 15.52
C SER A 110 -5.89 12.87 15.20
N PRO A 111 -6.89 13.78 15.28
CA PRO A 111 -8.26 13.49 14.85
C PRO A 111 -8.34 12.94 13.41
N GLU A 112 -7.56 13.51 12.49
CA GLU A 112 -7.51 13.12 11.08
C GLU A 112 -6.93 11.72 10.91
N GLN A 113 -5.84 11.41 11.63
CA GLN A 113 -5.24 10.08 11.64
C GLN A 113 -6.18 9.02 12.21
N ARG A 114 -6.93 9.32 13.29
CA ARG A 114 -7.96 8.41 13.81
C ARG A 114 -9.12 8.22 12.83
N ALA A 115 -9.55 9.27 12.14
CA ALA A 115 -10.65 9.18 11.18
C ALA A 115 -10.33 8.21 10.03
N LEU A 116 -9.07 8.13 9.59
CA LEU A 116 -8.61 7.13 8.62
C LEU A 116 -8.80 5.68 9.08
N LEU A 117 -9.00 5.42 10.38
CA LEU A 117 -9.23 4.09 10.96
C LEU A 117 -10.68 3.88 11.44
N LEU A 118 -11.36 4.93 11.88
CA LEU A 118 -12.61 4.84 12.64
C LEU A 118 -13.81 5.55 11.99
N ASP A 119 -13.61 6.27 10.90
CA ASP A 119 -14.70 6.86 10.13
C ASP A 119 -15.09 5.92 8.96
N SER A 120 -16.35 5.54 8.87
CA SER A 120 -16.83 4.64 7.81
C SER A 120 -16.58 5.22 6.41
N ARG A 121 -16.54 6.55 6.26
CA ARG A 121 -16.33 7.24 4.99
C ARG A 121 -14.90 7.10 4.45
N THR A 122 -13.94 6.74 5.32
CA THR A 122 -12.55 6.41 4.94
C THR A 122 -12.36 4.92 4.61
N LEU A 123 -13.43 4.13 4.68
CA LEU A 123 -13.45 2.70 4.39
C LEU A 123 -14.35 2.40 3.17
N LEU A 124 -15.54 3.01 3.15
CA LEU A 124 -16.62 2.79 2.20
C LEU A 124 -17.30 4.13 1.90
N ARG A 125 -17.83 4.31 0.68
CA ARG A 125 -18.65 5.48 0.34
C ARG A 125 -20.10 5.08 0.13
N ARG A 126 -21.01 5.72 0.88
CA ARG A 126 -22.45 5.60 0.66
C ARG A 126 -22.83 6.15 -0.73
N GLN A 127 -23.71 5.46 -1.41
CA GLN A 127 -24.28 5.86 -2.71
C GLN A 127 -25.68 6.44 -2.53
N GLU A 128 -26.19 7.11 -3.56
CA GLU A 128 -27.53 7.71 -3.54
C GLU A 128 -28.64 6.66 -3.39
N ASP A 129 -28.45 5.48 -3.98
CA ASP A 129 -29.36 4.32 -3.89
C ASP A 129 -29.34 3.61 -2.52
N GLY A 130 -28.51 4.08 -1.57
CA GLY A 130 -28.36 3.52 -0.24
C GLY A 130 -27.39 2.33 -0.13
N SER A 131 -26.82 1.87 -1.25
CA SER A 131 -25.69 0.92 -1.25
C SER A 131 -24.39 1.60 -0.80
N TYR A 132 -23.34 0.80 -0.61
CA TYR A 132 -22.01 1.28 -0.27
C TYR A 132 -20.99 0.72 -1.24
N ARG A 133 -19.98 1.53 -1.57
CA ARG A 133 -18.94 1.17 -2.53
C ARG A 133 -17.56 1.19 -1.90
N PHE A 134 -16.75 0.18 -2.21
CA PHE A 134 -15.30 0.26 -2.01
C PHE A 134 -14.70 1.17 -3.09
N MET A 135 -14.40 2.41 -2.73
CA MET A 135 -13.89 3.38 -3.69
C MET A 135 -12.37 3.35 -3.76
N ARG A 136 -11.84 3.22 -5.00
CA ARG A 136 -10.40 3.30 -5.25
C ARG A 136 -9.78 4.60 -4.74
N THR A 137 -10.53 5.70 -4.75
CA THR A 137 -10.08 7.02 -4.29
C THR A 137 -9.99 7.14 -2.78
N VAL A 138 -10.57 6.20 -2.03
CA VAL A 138 -10.61 6.22 -0.57
C VAL A 138 -9.52 5.31 0.01
N MET A 139 -9.51 4.03 -0.36
CA MET A 139 -8.52 3.08 0.15
C MET A 139 -7.57 2.53 -0.91
N GLY A 140 -7.80 2.77 -2.20
CA GLY A 140 -7.16 2.05 -3.29
C GLY A 140 -8.01 0.89 -3.83
N HIS A 141 -7.46 0.13 -4.77
CA HIS A 141 -8.14 -0.95 -5.50
C HIS A 141 -7.98 -2.31 -4.79
N ALA A 142 -8.52 -2.41 -3.59
CA ALA A 142 -8.61 -3.65 -2.81
C ALA A 142 -9.80 -3.60 -1.86
N VAL A 143 -10.27 -4.77 -1.41
CA VAL A 143 -11.40 -4.88 -0.47
C VAL A 143 -10.88 -5.24 0.93
N SER A 144 -10.98 -4.31 1.88
CA SER A 144 -10.59 -4.55 3.27
C SER A 144 -11.79 -4.98 4.10
N ARG A 145 -12.04 -6.29 4.20
CA ARG A 145 -13.21 -6.86 4.91
C ARG A 145 -12.87 -7.67 6.16
N ASP A 146 -11.61 -8.02 6.37
CA ASP A 146 -11.13 -8.80 7.52
C ASP A 146 -9.85 -8.19 8.10
N PRO A 147 -9.97 -7.21 9.01
CA PRO A 147 -8.81 -6.59 9.67
C PRO A 147 -8.02 -7.58 10.54
N ALA A 148 -8.66 -8.63 11.05
CA ALA A 148 -8.01 -9.63 11.88
C ALA A 148 -7.09 -10.53 11.06
N ALA A 149 -7.46 -10.89 9.82
CA ALA A 149 -6.57 -11.58 8.89
C ALA A 149 -5.32 -10.76 8.57
N ALA A 150 -5.48 -9.46 8.32
CA ALA A 150 -4.36 -8.55 8.12
C ALA A 150 -3.42 -8.49 9.33
N TYR A 151 -3.97 -8.35 10.54
CA TYR A 151 -3.19 -8.38 11.79
C TYR A 151 -2.39 -9.68 11.95
N ARG A 152 -3.06 -10.84 11.79
CA ARG A 152 -2.43 -12.15 11.89
C ARG A 152 -1.32 -12.32 10.86
N PHE A 153 -1.53 -11.84 9.65
CA PHE A 153 -0.51 -11.84 8.59
C PHE A 153 0.72 -11.03 9.01
N LEU A 154 0.54 -9.81 9.50
CA LEU A 154 1.63 -8.96 9.96
C LEU A 154 2.43 -9.63 11.08
N GLY A 155 1.75 -10.18 12.10
CA GLY A 155 2.40 -10.89 13.19
C GLY A 155 3.13 -12.16 12.75
N LYS A 156 2.46 -13.05 12.00
CA LYS A 156 2.99 -14.35 11.57
C LYS A 156 4.24 -14.23 10.69
N ASN A 157 4.30 -13.18 9.86
CA ASN A 157 5.43 -12.95 8.96
C ASN A 157 6.51 -12.04 9.57
N GLY A 158 6.42 -11.71 10.87
CA GLY A 158 7.37 -10.84 11.55
C GLY A 158 7.42 -9.42 10.97
N LEU A 159 6.33 -8.96 10.36
CA LEU A 159 6.21 -7.63 9.77
C LEU A 159 5.71 -6.59 10.77
N LEU A 160 5.01 -7.02 11.84
CA LEU A 160 4.63 -6.16 12.94
C LEU A 160 5.87 -5.82 13.80
N ARG A 161 6.27 -4.56 13.83
CA ARG A 161 7.50 -4.08 14.50
C ARG A 161 7.19 -3.17 15.70
N LYS A 162 8.22 -2.55 16.28
CA LYS A 162 8.08 -1.75 17.51
C LYS A 162 7.46 -0.38 17.27
N THR A 163 7.48 0.11 16.03
CA THR A 163 6.90 1.40 15.66
C THR A 163 6.04 1.26 14.39
N PRO A 164 5.13 2.23 14.13
CA PRO A 164 4.42 2.30 12.85
C PRO A 164 5.39 2.37 11.67
N GLU A 165 6.45 3.17 11.79
CA GLU A 165 7.48 3.32 10.75
C GLU A 165 8.17 2.00 10.42
N GLU A 166 8.71 1.30 11.42
CA GLU A 166 9.38 0.01 11.21
C GLU A 166 8.43 -1.02 10.59
N THR A 167 7.14 -0.98 10.95
CA THR A 167 6.10 -1.86 10.38
C THR A 167 5.84 -1.55 8.91
N VAL A 168 5.74 -0.25 8.55
CA VAL A 168 5.60 0.19 7.16
C VAL A 168 6.83 -0.21 6.33
N VAL A 169 8.04 0.01 6.85
CA VAL A 169 9.30 -0.39 6.19
C VAL A 169 9.34 -1.89 5.96
N ALA A 170 9.01 -2.70 6.99
CA ALA A 170 8.99 -4.15 6.87
C ALA A 170 7.95 -4.64 5.83
N LEU A 171 6.74 -4.05 5.84
CA LEU A 171 5.71 -4.36 4.85
C LEU A 171 6.12 -3.94 3.44
N THR A 172 6.81 -2.81 3.27
CA THR A 172 7.38 -2.38 1.99
C THR A 172 8.40 -3.37 1.46
N GLY A 173 9.26 -3.91 2.33
CA GLY A 173 10.15 -5.01 1.96
C GLY A 173 9.38 -6.22 1.49
N TRP A 174 8.37 -6.66 2.25
CA TRP A 174 7.52 -7.77 1.80
C TRP A 174 6.85 -7.49 0.45
N ALA A 175 6.30 -6.30 0.25
CA ALA A 175 5.62 -5.90 -0.97
C ALA A 175 6.55 -5.90 -2.18
N ASN A 176 7.77 -5.39 -2.03
CA ASN A 176 8.80 -5.36 -3.06
C ASN A 176 9.14 -6.77 -3.59
N PHE A 177 9.22 -7.76 -2.71
CA PHE A 177 9.47 -9.15 -3.11
C PHE A 177 8.23 -9.89 -3.63
N ASN A 178 7.03 -9.58 -3.14
CA ASN A 178 5.86 -10.44 -3.33
C ASN A 178 4.78 -9.87 -4.27
N LEU A 179 4.69 -8.55 -4.42
CA LEU A 179 3.70 -7.91 -5.29
C LEU A 179 4.24 -7.70 -6.70
N ARG A 180 3.38 -7.87 -7.69
CA ARG A 180 3.68 -7.56 -9.09
C ARG A 180 2.52 -6.82 -9.74
N HIS A 181 2.84 -6.02 -10.74
CA HIS A 181 1.81 -5.42 -11.58
C HIS A 181 1.02 -6.51 -12.30
N ALA A 182 -0.31 -6.40 -12.25
CA ALA A 182 -1.19 -7.17 -13.12
C ALA A 182 -1.03 -6.66 -14.57
N ILE A 183 -0.86 -7.58 -15.52
CA ILE A 183 -0.71 -7.27 -16.94
C ILE A 183 -1.98 -7.65 -17.72
N HIS A 184 -2.14 -7.14 -18.94
CA HIS A 184 -3.24 -7.56 -19.81
C HIS A 184 -3.23 -9.08 -20.00
N GLY A 185 -4.35 -9.73 -19.66
CA GLY A 185 -4.51 -11.19 -19.65
C GLY A 185 -4.45 -11.83 -18.27
N ASP A 186 -4.05 -11.11 -17.21
CA ASP A 186 -4.18 -11.60 -15.84
C ASP A 186 -5.66 -11.68 -15.43
N ASP A 187 -6.11 -12.90 -15.09
CA ASP A 187 -7.42 -13.15 -14.53
C ASP A 187 -7.33 -13.15 -12.99
N LEU A 188 -7.46 -11.95 -12.41
CA LEU A 188 -7.40 -11.78 -10.96
C LEU A 188 -8.59 -12.44 -10.25
N ALA A 189 -9.75 -12.51 -10.90
CA ALA A 189 -10.92 -13.17 -10.34
C ALA A 189 -10.66 -14.65 -10.12
N LYS A 190 -10.08 -15.33 -11.11
CA LYS A 190 -9.66 -16.73 -11.00
C LYS A 190 -8.48 -16.95 -10.04
N ARG A 191 -7.61 -15.95 -9.87
CA ARG A 191 -6.48 -16.02 -8.94
C ARG A 191 -6.92 -15.91 -7.48
N TYR A 192 -7.86 -15.01 -7.19
CA TYR A 192 -8.28 -14.68 -5.82
C TYR A 192 -9.65 -15.26 -5.45
N GLY A 193 -10.36 -15.84 -6.42
CA GLY A 193 -11.72 -16.34 -6.26
C GLY A 193 -12.70 -15.21 -5.97
N TRP A 194 -12.53 -14.07 -6.64
CA TRP A 194 -13.30 -12.86 -6.35
C TRP A 194 -13.37 -11.93 -7.56
N SER A 195 -14.57 -11.69 -8.07
CA SER A 195 -14.81 -10.69 -9.13
C SER A 195 -14.63 -9.28 -8.59
N GLY A 196 -13.88 -8.44 -9.29
CA GLY A 196 -13.62 -7.06 -8.87
C GLY A 196 -12.28 -6.85 -8.14
N PRO A 197 -12.16 -5.77 -7.34
CA PRO A 197 -10.95 -5.50 -6.57
C PRO A 197 -10.73 -6.65 -5.57
N PRO A 198 -9.52 -7.23 -5.50
CA PRO A 198 -9.31 -8.43 -4.70
C PRO A 198 -9.42 -8.13 -3.19
N PRO A 199 -10.06 -9.01 -2.40
CA PRO A 199 -10.06 -8.90 -0.96
C PRO A 199 -8.66 -9.06 -0.42
N VAL A 200 -8.31 -8.23 0.55
CA VAL A 200 -6.96 -8.21 1.15
C VAL A 200 -6.64 -9.57 1.74
N ASP A 201 -7.58 -10.24 2.41
CA ASP A 201 -7.41 -11.60 2.92
C ASP A 201 -7.02 -12.61 1.81
N ARG A 202 -7.58 -12.46 0.61
CA ARG A 202 -7.26 -13.29 -0.56
C ARG A 202 -5.96 -12.90 -1.24
N LEU A 203 -5.55 -11.63 -1.18
CA LEU A 203 -4.22 -11.17 -1.62
C LEU A 203 -3.11 -11.78 -0.76
N LEU A 204 -3.33 -11.85 0.56
CA LEU A 204 -2.38 -12.37 1.53
C LEU A 204 -2.22 -13.89 1.43
N VAL A 205 -3.32 -14.60 1.13
CA VAL A 205 -3.35 -16.05 0.95
C VAL A 205 -4.09 -16.39 -0.36
N PRO A 206 -3.41 -16.29 -1.52
CA PRO A 206 -4.04 -16.52 -2.82
C PRO A 206 -4.43 -17.98 -3.02
N LEU A 207 -5.48 -18.23 -3.81
CA LEU A 207 -5.91 -19.59 -4.17
C LEU A 207 -4.89 -20.32 -5.06
N ARG A 208 -4.06 -19.55 -5.77
CA ARG A 208 -3.03 -20.07 -6.67
C ARG A 208 -1.65 -19.62 -6.21
N PRO A 209 -0.64 -20.50 -6.25
CA PRO A 209 0.74 -20.12 -5.95
C PRO A 209 1.28 -19.10 -6.98
N GLY A 210 2.33 -18.39 -6.60
CA GLY A 210 3.02 -17.41 -7.46
C GLY A 210 3.00 -15.98 -6.91
N PRO A 211 3.48 -14.99 -7.69
CA PRO A 211 3.48 -13.60 -7.29
C PRO A 211 2.05 -13.07 -7.11
N ARG A 212 1.91 -12.09 -6.21
CA ARG A 212 0.63 -11.48 -5.87
C ARG A 212 0.42 -10.32 -6.84
N ARG A 213 -0.48 -10.52 -7.79
CA ARG A 213 -0.78 -9.56 -8.86
C ARG A 213 -1.79 -8.51 -8.36
N VAL A 214 -1.48 -7.24 -8.54
CA VAL A 214 -2.35 -6.11 -8.15
C VAL A 214 -2.45 -5.09 -9.29
N TRP A 215 -3.59 -4.39 -9.37
CA TRP A 215 -3.84 -3.38 -10.40
C TRP A 215 -3.10 -2.06 -10.14
N GLY A 216 -1.79 -2.10 -10.39
CA GLY A 216 -0.87 -0.95 -10.37
C GLY A 216 -0.86 -0.22 -9.03
N CYS A 217 -0.59 1.08 -9.09
CA CYS A 217 -0.56 1.94 -7.91
C CYS A 217 -1.81 1.85 -7.04
N TRP A 218 -3.00 1.85 -7.64
CA TRP A 218 -4.25 1.76 -6.89
C TRP A 218 -4.33 0.45 -6.10
N GLY A 219 -3.97 -0.68 -6.72
CA GLY A 219 -3.97 -1.98 -6.06
C GLY A 219 -2.97 -2.05 -4.90
N VAL A 220 -1.79 -1.43 -5.04
CA VAL A 220 -0.79 -1.36 -3.97
C VAL A 220 -1.23 -0.45 -2.83
N THR A 221 -1.79 0.73 -3.12
CA THR A 221 -2.39 1.59 -2.10
C THR A 221 -3.48 0.84 -1.33
N GLY A 222 -4.34 0.10 -2.05
CA GLY A 222 -5.35 -0.81 -1.52
C GLY A 222 -4.79 -1.86 -0.56
N PHE A 223 -3.71 -2.51 -0.99
CA PHE A 223 -2.99 -3.47 -0.18
C PHE A 223 -2.45 -2.83 1.12
N TYR A 224 -1.77 -1.69 1.04
CA TYR A 224 -1.25 -0.99 2.22
C TYR A 224 -2.38 -0.59 3.17
N ALA A 225 -3.42 0.09 2.67
CA ALA A 225 -4.54 0.54 3.48
C ALA A 225 -5.25 -0.63 4.17
N GLY A 226 -5.47 -1.73 3.44
CA GLY A 226 -6.08 -2.92 3.98
C GLY A 226 -5.25 -3.61 5.07
N VAL A 227 -3.95 -3.81 4.82
CA VAL A 227 -3.07 -4.56 5.71
C VAL A 227 -2.73 -3.74 6.97
N LEU A 228 -2.34 -2.48 6.81
CA LEU A 228 -1.89 -1.62 7.91
C LEU A 228 -3.03 -1.20 8.84
N ARG A 229 -4.26 -1.08 8.32
CA ARG A 229 -5.46 -0.87 9.15
C ARG A 229 -5.68 -2.01 10.14
N GLY A 230 -5.31 -3.24 9.77
CA GLY A 230 -5.31 -4.39 10.68
C GLY A 230 -4.38 -4.25 11.89
N ALA A 231 -3.47 -3.28 11.91
CA ALA A 231 -2.60 -2.99 13.05
C ALA A 231 -2.83 -1.57 13.60
N ASN A 232 -3.95 -0.91 13.35
CA ASN A 232 -4.17 0.50 13.70
C ASN A 232 -3.07 1.43 13.14
N ILE A 233 -2.58 1.20 11.92
CA ILE A 233 -1.72 2.15 11.21
C ILE A 233 -2.54 2.77 10.09
N PRO A 234 -2.89 4.08 10.17
CA PRO A 234 -3.66 4.74 9.12
C PRO A 234 -2.86 4.84 7.83
N VAL A 235 -3.57 4.71 6.71
CA VAL A 235 -3.05 4.98 5.37
C VAL A 235 -4.00 5.96 4.71
N GLU A 236 -3.45 7.05 4.20
CA GLU A 236 -4.20 7.99 3.37
C GLU A 236 -3.90 7.70 1.90
N SER A 237 -4.96 7.50 1.11
CA SER A 237 -4.83 7.41 -0.35
C SER A 237 -4.95 8.83 -0.93
N SER A 238 -3.89 9.31 -1.56
CA SER A 238 -3.92 10.55 -2.33
C SER A 238 -3.91 10.27 -3.83
N ILE A 239 -4.59 11.15 -4.57
CA ILE A 239 -4.73 11.07 -6.02
C ILE A 239 -3.84 12.14 -6.65
N ASN A 240 -3.02 11.72 -7.63
CA ASN A 240 -2.30 12.64 -8.50
C ASN A 240 -2.70 12.35 -9.96
N GLY A 241 -3.68 13.10 -10.49
CA GLY A 241 -4.24 12.81 -11.80
C GLY A 241 -4.85 11.39 -11.87
N SER A 242 -4.29 10.51 -12.70
CA SER A 242 -4.72 9.11 -12.86
C SER A 242 -4.08 8.11 -11.89
N HIS A 243 -3.18 8.57 -11.03
CA HIS A 243 -2.34 7.71 -10.19
C HIS A 243 -2.69 7.80 -8.70
N SER A 244 -2.36 6.75 -7.95
CA SER A 244 -2.56 6.66 -6.51
C SER A 244 -1.23 6.60 -5.78
N ARG A 245 -1.21 7.18 -4.58
CA ARG A 245 -0.07 7.12 -3.68
C ARG A 245 -0.51 7.00 -2.22
N PRO A 246 0.09 6.10 -1.44
CA PRO A 246 -0.15 5.98 -0.01
C PRO A 246 0.72 6.96 0.80
N PHE A 247 0.09 7.61 1.77
CA PHE A 247 0.77 8.28 2.88
C PHE A 247 0.56 7.50 4.18
N PHE A 248 1.58 7.50 5.03
CA PHE A 248 1.62 6.80 6.31
C PHE A 248 1.83 7.83 7.41
N PRO A 249 0.78 8.58 7.82
CA PRO A 249 0.97 9.77 8.65
C PRO A 249 1.54 9.47 10.04
N THR A 250 1.24 8.31 10.63
CA THR A 250 1.83 7.89 11.91
C THR A 250 3.26 7.36 11.80
N ALA A 251 3.72 7.05 10.58
CA ALA A 251 5.09 6.66 10.28
C ALA A 251 5.94 7.82 9.75
N ASN A 252 5.33 8.98 9.45
CA ASN A 252 5.96 10.08 8.72
C ASN A 252 6.61 9.59 7.41
N ARG A 253 5.90 8.74 6.64
CA ARG A 253 6.40 8.18 5.38
C ARG A 253 5.40 8.34 4.23
N ALA A 254 5.91 8.32 3.02
CA ALA A 254 5.14 8.37 1.78
C ALA A 254 5.78 7.50 0.69
N LEU A 255 4.97 7.10 -0.29
CA LEU A 255 5.43 6.71 -1.62
C LEU A 255 5.02 7.78 -2.63
N HIS A 256 5.82 8.02 -3.66
CA HIS A 256 5.41 8.92 -4.74
C HIS A 256 4.31 8.30 -5.59
N HIS A 257 4.44 7.00 -5.83
CA HIS A 257 3.50 6.21 -6.59
C HIS A 257 3.31 4.85 -5.91
N GLY A 258 2.06 4.36 -5.85
CA GLY A 258 1.76 3.15 -5.08
C GLY A 258 2.57 1.93 -5.54
N ASP A 259 2.85 1.80 -6.84
CA ASP A 259 3.59 0.66 -7.38
C ASP A 259 5.12 0.85 -7.44
N ASP A 260 5.64 1.97 -6.91
CA ASP A 260 7.09 2.20 -6.77
C ASP A 260 7.78 1.04 -6.08
N VAL A 261 7.10 0.33 -5.18
CA VAL A 261 7.66 -0.78 -4.41
C VAL A 261 8.12 -1.95 -5.25
N TYR A 262 7.68 -2.11 -6.49
CA TYR A 262 8.13 -3.19 -7.39
C TYR A 262 8.48 -2.70 -8.79
N THR A 263 8.73 -1.40 -8.96
CA THR A 263 9.25 -0.91 -10.25
C THR A 263 10.56 -1.61 -10.58
N ALA A 264 10.88 -1.66 -11.86
CA ALA A 264 12.10 -2.30 -12.32
C ALA A 264 13.34 -1.74 -11.61
N GLN A 265 13.35 -0.43 -11.39
CA GLN A 265 14.42 0.34 -10.77
C GLN A 265 14.76 -0.12 -9.35
N VAL A 266 13.76 -0.56 -8.57
CA VAL A 266 13.95 -0.91 -7.14
C VAL A 266 13.63 -2.37 -6.82
N GLY A 267 13.03 -3.09 -7.78
CA GLY A 267 12.56 -4.46 -7.62
C GLY A 267 13.69 -5.51 -7.59
N PRO A 268 13.53 -6.61 -6.84
CA PRO A 268 14.58 -7.57 -6.53
C PRO A 268 14.79 -8.64 -7.61
N SER A 269 15.15 -8.25 -8.84
CA SER A 269 15.67 -9.23 -9.82
C SER A 269 17.10 -9.68 -9.51
N GLY A 270 17.85 -8.91 -8.71
CA GLY A 270 19.18 -9.27 -8.23
C GLY A 270 19.48 -8.47 -6.97
N ASN A 271 20.30 -7.43 -7.10
CA ASN A 271 20.42 -6.44 -6.03
C ASN A 271 19.09 -5.69 -5.87
N ALA A 272 18.76 -5.32 -4.64
CA ALA A 272 17.49 -4.67 -4.30
C ALA A 272 17.74 -3.41 -3.47
N VAL A 273 16.89 -2.40 -3.67
CA VAL A 273 16.94 -1.19 -2.85
C VAL A 273 16.37 -1.52 -1.46
N PRO A 274 17.05 -1.15 -0.37
CA PRO A 274 16.51 -1.31 0.97
C PRO A 274 15.14 -0.63 1.12
N PRO A 275 14.14 -1.26 1.76
CA PRO A 275 12.77 -0.74 1.78
C PRO A 275 12.63 0.68 2.36
N GLU A 276 13.46 1.01 3.34
CA GLU A 276 13.53 2.35 3.94
C GLU A 276 14.01 3.42 2.95
N ARG A 277 14.79 3.05 1.94
CA ARG A 277 15.24 3.94 0.87
C ARG A 277 14.22 4.07 -0.25
N ILE A 278 13.26 3.15 -0.38
CA ILE A 278 12.13 3.29 -1.33
C ILE A 278 11.18 4.38 -0.84
N LEU A 279 10.86 4.36 0.46
CA LEU A 279 10.00 5.34 1.13
C LEU A 279 10.67 6.71 1.20
N MET A 280 9.85 7.75 1.26
CA MET A 280 10.27 9.13 1.55
C MET A 280 9.70 9.57 2.90
N THR A 281 10.39 10.47 3.59
CA THR A 281 9.74 11.23 4.68
C THR A 281 8.66 12.15 4.10
N MET A 282 7.71 12.62 4.93
CA MET A 282 6.72 13.60 4.44
C MET A 282 7.37 14.91 4.01
N GLU A 283 8.45 15.33 4.66
CA GLU A 283 9.24 16.51 4.29
C GLU A 283 9.93 16.33 2.93
N GLU A 284 10.58 15.19 2.71
CA GLU A 284 11.16 14.86 1.40
C GLU A 284 10.10 14.80 0.32
N PHE A 285 8.94 14.19 0.61
CA PHE A 285 7.83 14.13 -0.31
C PHE A 285 7.31 15.53 -0.66
N GLU A 286 7.09 16.40 0.33
CA GLU A 286 6.64 17.77 0.10
C GLU A 286 7.65 18.53 -0.76
N ARG A 287 8.93 18.49 -0.40
CA ARG A 287 10.01 19.16 -1.12
C ARG A 287 10.18 18.64 -2.54
N LEU A 288 10.04 17.33 -2.78
CA LEU A 288 10.32 16.77 -4.10
C LEU A 288 9.10 16.74 -5.02
N THR A 289 7.87 16.79 -4.46
CA THR A 289 6.66 16.52 -5.24
C THR A 289 5.60 17.62 -5.13
N LEU A 290 5.32 18.15 -3.94
CA LEU A 290 4.23 19.13 -3.74
C LEU A 290 4.68 20.57 -3.94
N LYS A 291 5.89 20.88 -3.47
CA LYS A 291 6.49 22.21 -3.52
C LYS A 291 7.94 22.13 -4.04
N PRO A 292 8.16 21.52 -5.21
CA PRO A 292 9.51 21.40 -5.73
C PRO A 292 10.07 22.75 -6.18
N GLU A 293 11.35 22.97 -5.92
CA GLU A 293 12.11 24.03 -6.56
C GLU A 293 12.22 23.73 -8.06
N LEU A 294 11.87 24.70 -8.90
CA LEU A 294 11.84 24.54 -10.35
C LEU A 294 13.25 24.67 -10.94
N ASP A 295 13.67 23.68 -11.71
CA ASP A 295 14.87 23.76 -12.51
C ASP A 295 14.63 24.59 -13.77
N CYS A 296 15.49 25.59 -13.99
CA CYS A 296 15.50 26.42 -15.19
C CYS A 296 16.89 26.40 -15.86
N VAL A 297 16.91 26.30 -17.19
CA VAL A 297 18.11 26.37 -18.02
C VAL A 297 17.80 27.23 -19.24
N GLU A 298 18.62 28.25 -19.49
CA GLU A 298 18.51 29.12 -20.67
C GLU A 298 17.11 29.72 -20.88
N GLY A 299 16.44 30.09 -19.79
CA GLY A 299 15.09 30.65 -19.82
C GLY A 299 13.96 29.62 -19.97
N ARG A 300 14.25 28.32 -20.08
CA ARG A 300 13.26 27.24 -20.02
C ARG A 300 13.23 26.62 -18.62
N CYS A 301 12.07 26.64 -17.98
CA CYS A 301 11.85 25.99 -16.70
C CYS A 301 10.94 24.76 -16.85
N ASN A 302 11.09 23.78 -15.96
CA ASN A 302 10.06 22.76 -15.77
C ASN A 302 8.78 23.41 -15.22
N THR A 303 7.62 22.86 -15.60
CA THR A 303 6.38 23.07 -14.83
C THR A 303 6.47 22.37 -13.47
N LEU A 304 5.57 22.68 -12.53
CA LEU A 304 5.51 22.02 -11.22
C LEU A 304 5.37 20.49 -11.36
N ASP A 305 4.46 20.03 -12.23
CA ASP A 305 4.25 18.60 -12.49
C ASP A 305 5.49 17.96 -13.12
N GLU A 306 6.10 18.62 -14.12
CA GLU A 306 7.33 18.11 -14.73
C GLU A 306 8.48 18.03 -13.73
N GLN A 307 8.61 19.01 -12.83
CA GLN A 307 9.64 19.00 -11.80
C GLN A 307 9.42 17.88 -10.79
N ALA A 308 8.17 17.64 -10.37
CA ALA A 308 7.84 16.52 -9.50
C ALA A 308 8.23 15.18 -10.16
N TRP A 309 7.88 14.97 -11.43
CA TRP A 309 8.28 13.77 -12.17
C TRP A 309 9.80 13.67 -12.35
N TYR A 310 10.48 14.77 -12.71
CA TYR A 310 11.94 14.82 -12.82
C TYR A 310 12.62 14.39 -11.51
N ASN A 311 12.18 14.95 -10.38
CA ASN A 311 12.74 14.64 -9.07
C ASN A 311 12.58 13.15 -8.74
N MET A 312 11.44 12.57 -9.09
CA MET A 312 11.14 11.16 -8.82
C MET A 312 11.90 10.21 -9.72
N ASP A 313 11.96 10.50 -11.02
CA ASP A 313 12.75 9.72 -11.97
C ASP A 313 14.24 9.78 -11.61
N ARG A 314 14.78 10.97 -11.32
CA ARG A 314 16.17 11.14 -10.89
C ARG A 314 16.45 10.35 -9.61
N ARG A 315 15.54 10.39 -8.63
CA ARG A 315 15.65 9.62 -7.39
C ARG A 315 15.65 8.11 -7.66
N GLN A 316 14.72 7.59 -8.45
CA GLN A 316 14.64 6.15 -8.73
C GLN A 316 15.87 5.64 -9.49
N TRP A 317 16.34 6.39 -10.51
CA TRP A 317 17.57 6.05 -11.20
C TRP A 317 18.81 6.18 -10.31
N GLY A 318 18.82 7.15 -9.39
CA GLY A 318 19.86 7.30 -8.38
C GLY A 318 19.93 6.11 -7.43
N LEU A 319 18.77 5.63 -6.94
CA LEU A 319 18.70 4.41 -6.12
C LEU A 319 19.13 3.17 -6.92
N ALA A 320 18.68 3.05 -8.17
CA ALA A 320 19.10 1.95 -9.05
C ALA A 320 20.62 1.94 -9.27
N ARG A 321 21.26 3.11 -9.33
CA ARG A 321 22.71 3.27 -9.41
C ARG A 321 23.36 2.86 -8.09
N GLU A 322 22.96 3.49 -6.99
CA GLU A 322 23.56 3.29 -5.66
C GLU A 322 23.59 1.80 -5.26
N PHE A 323 22.50 1.08 -5.55
CA PHE A 323 22.36 -0.34 -5.21
C PHE A 323 22.64 -1.28 -6.38
N MET A 324 23.05 -0.76 -7.54
CA MET A 324 23.28 -1.52 -8.77
C MET A 324 22.18 -2.56 -9.03
N THR A 325 20.93 -2.11 -9.04
CA THR A 325 19.81 -3.00 -9.29
C THR A 325 19.87 -3.56 -10.71
N ASP A 326 19.19 -4.68 -10.94
CA ASP A 326 19.26 -5.38 -12.23
C ASP A 326 18.62 -4.58 -13.39
N TYR A 327 17.87 -3.51 -13.14
CA TYR A 327 17.22 -2.72 -14.21
C TYR A 327 18.18 -1.97 -15.13
N PRO A 328 19.06 -1.06 -14.67
CA PRO A 328 20.05 -0.42 -15.54
C PRO A 328 20.90 -1.45 -16.29
N MET A 329 21.32 -2.51 -15.61
CA MET A 329 22.05 -3.62 -16.22
C MET A 329 21.24 -4.35 -17.29
N SER A 330 19.94 -4.58 -17.06
CA SER A 330 19.04 -5.22 -18.02
C SER A 330 18.80 -4.35 -19.25
N GLN A 331 18.71 -3.02 -19.08
CA GLN A 331 18.61 -2.07 -20.19
C GLN A 331 19.87 -2.13 -21.04
N TYR A 332 21.06 -2.03 -20.42
CA TYR A 332 22.34 -2.17 -21.10
C TYR A 332 22.46 -3.52 -21.82
N ALA A 333 22.10 -4.62 -21.16
CA ALA A 333 22.25 -5.98 -21.68
C ALA A 333 21.32 -6.30 -22.86
N ARG A 334 20.14 -5.66 -22.93
CA ARG A 334 19.15 -5.89 -23.99
C ARG A 334 19.30 -4.94 -25.15
N GLU A 335 19.46 -3.65 -24.83
CA GLU A 335 19.29 -2.57 -25.79
C GLU A 335 20.61 -1.81 -26.07
N GLY A 336 21.68 -2.11 -25.32
CA GLY A 336 23.00 -1.51 -25.48
C GLY A 336 23.25 -0.27 -24.60
N PRO A 337 24.52 0.20 -24.53
CA PRO A 337 24.91 1.36 -23.74
C PRO A 337 24.25 2.67 -24.19
N GLU A 338 24.04 2.87 -25.50
CA GLU A 338 23.40 4.07 -26.04
C GLU A 338 21.94 4.18 -25.60
N HIS A 339 21.24 3.06 -25.51
CA HIS A 339 19.87 3.03 -25.00
C HIS A 339 19.83 3.45 -23.54
N LEU A 340 20.74 2.92 -22.71
CA LEU A 340 20.82 3.29 -21.31
C LEU A 340 21.19 4.77 -21.15
N ASP A 341 22.17 5.29 -21.90
CA ASP A 341 22.52 6.72 -21.86
C ASP A 341 21.31 7.61 -22.12
N GLY A 342 20.52 7.30 -23.15
CA GLY A 342 19.30 8.05 -23.45
C GLY A 342 18.29 8.03 -22.30
N SER A 343 18.10 6.87 -21.65
CA SER A 343 17.20 6.74 -20.49
C SER A 343 17.70 7.48 -19.25
N LEU A 344 19.00 7.76 -19.16
CA LEU A 344 19.60 8.60 -18.11
C LEU A 344 19.51 10.11 -18.43
N GLN A 345 18.98 10.50 -19.59
CA GLN A 345 18.68 11.90 -19.89
C GLN A 345 17.25 12.27 -19.49
N GLY A 346 16.31 11.33 -19.57
CA GLY A 346 14.90 11.54 -19.24
C GLY A 346 14.05 10.28 -19.52
N PRO A 347 12.76 10.28 -19.16
CA PRO A 347 11.89 9.14 -19.40
C PRO A 347 11.71 8.90 -20.90
N ARG A 348 11.71 7.62 -21.27
CA ARG A 348 11.50 7.17 -22.64
C ARG A 348 10.01 6.98 -22.90
N ILE A 349 9.47 7.64 -23.92
CA ILE A 349 8.08 7.53 -24.36
C ILE A 349 8.11 7.04 -25.82
N GLY A 350 7.87 5.75 -26.01
CA GLY A 350 8.08 5.10 -27.31
C GLY A 350 9.57 5.09 -27.69
N ASP A 351 9.89 5.63 -28.85
CA ASP A 351 11.26 5.76 -29.38
C ASP A 351 11.97 7.06 -28.93
N LYS A 352 11.25 7.99 -28.29
CA LYS A 352 11.76 9.32 -27.92
C LYS A 352 12.14 9.42 -26.45
N ILE A 353 13.15 10.25 -26.17
CA ILE A 353 13.46 10.71 -24.82
C ILE A 353 12.72 12.03 -24.56
N LYS A 354 11.89 12.07 -23.52
CA LYS A 354 11.30 13.32 -23.05
C LYS A 354 12.33 14.04 -22.18
N LEU A 355 12.79 15.20 -22.64
CA LEU A 355 13.77 16.02 -21.93
C LEU A 355 13.11 17.04 -20.99
N TYR A 356 13.43 16.97 -19.71
CA TYR A 356 13.18 18.05 -18.75
C TYR A 356 14.13 19.23 -19.00
N ALA A 357 13.92 20.35 -18.31
CA ALA A 357 14.79 21.53 -18.38
C ALA A 357 16.27 21.17 -18.20
N LYS A 358 16.57 20.23 -17.30
CA LYS A 358 17.88 19.58 -17.12
C LYS A 358 17.76 18.08 -17.42
N PRO A 359 18.79 17.42 -17.97
CA PRO A 359 18.80 15.96 -18.03
C PRO A 359 18.83 15.36 -16.61
N LEU A 360 18.31 14.14 -16.45
CA LEU A 360 18.33 13.44 -15.14
C LEU A 360 19.74 13.31 -14.57
N PHE A 361 20.75 13.19 -15.44
CA PHE A 361 22.17 13.14 -15.08
C PHE A 361 23.00 13.95 -16.09
N SER A 362 24.06 14.62 -15.63
CA SER A 362 25.01 15.32 -16.50
C SER A 362 25.73 14.35 -17.46
N PRO A 363 26.32 14.82 -18.57
CA PRO A 363 27.10 13.95 -19.46
C PRO A 363 28.18 13.14 -18.73
N GLU A 364 28.87 13.74 -17.76
CA GLU A 364 29.90 13.11 -16.94
C GLU A 364 29.29 12.06 -16.00
N GLU A 365 28.18 12.39 -15.34
CA GLU A 365 27.45 11.46 -14.47
C GLU A 365 26.96 10.23 -15.26
N ARG A 366 26.44 10.43 -16.48
CA ARG A 366 25.97 9.34 -17.34
C ARG A 366 27.12 8.45 -17.80
N LYS A 367 28.23 9.03 -18.25
CA LYS A 367 29.43 8.28 -18.64
C LYS A 367 29.94 7.41 -17.49
N ALA A 368 29.98 7.96 -16.28
CA ALA A 368 30.37 7.21 -15.09
C ALA A 368 29.38 6.07 -14.79
N TYR A 369 28.07 6.35 -14.85
CA TYR A 369 27.03 5.34 -14.62
C TYR A 369 27.13 4.18 -15.62
N LEU A 370 27.33 4.46 -16.92
CA LEU A 370 27.53 3.41 -17.94
C LEU A 370 28.73 2.52 -17.63
N ALA A 371 29.86 3.11 -17.20
CA ALA A 371 31.06 2.38 -16.84
C ALA A 371 30.87 1.51 -15.59
N GLU A 372 30.15 2.02 -14.59
CA GLU A 372 29.78 1.26 -13.38
C GLU A 372 28.88 0.06 -13.73
N VAL A 373 27.88 0.26 -14.59
CA VAL A 373 26.98 -0.81 -15.07
C VAL A 373 27.74 -1.89 -15.82
N GLU A 374 28.66 -1.53 -16.71
CA GLU A 374 29.49 -2.52 -17.42
C GLU A 374 30.41 -3.28 -16.45
N THR A 375 31.00 -2.58 -15.48
CA THR A 375 31.85 -3.18 -14.46
C THR A 375 31.07 -4.21 -13.63
N GLU A 376 29.86 -3.87 -13.21
CA GLU A 376 28.99 -4.77 -12.45
C GLU A 376 28.51 -5.96 -13.28
N LEU A 377 28.17 -5.75 -14.56
CA LEU A 377 27.85 -6.84 -15.48
C LEU A 377 29.02 -7.83 -15.61
N ARG A 378 30.25 -7.33 -15.77
CA ARG A 378 31.45 -8.19 -15.77
C ARG A 378 31.60 -8.93 -14.46
N ARG A 379 31.40 -8.27 -13.31
CA ARG A 379 31.45 -8.92 -11.98
C ARG A 379 30.46 -10.08 -11.88
N VAL A 380 29.19 -9.86 -12.26
CA VAL A 380 28.13 -10.88 -12.31
C VAL A 380 28.53 -12.05 -13.21
N GLY A 381 29.17 -11.77 -14.35
CA GLY A 381 29.64 -12.79 -15.29
C GLY A 381 30.93 -13.51 -14.88
N GLY A 382 31.58 -13.13 -13.77
CA GLY A 382 32.90 -13.64 -13.41
C GLY A 382 34.01 -13.15 -14.33
N GLY A 383 33.93 -11.90 -14.78
CA GLY A 383 34.85 -11.23 -15.72
C GLY A 383 34.32 -11.14 -17.16
N ASP A 384 33.40 -12.01 -17.55
CA ASP A 384 32.80 -12.07 -18.89
C ASP A 384 31.54 -11.19 -18.98
N LEU A 385 31.60 -10.14 -19.81
CA LEU A 385 30.49 -9.20 -20.01
C LEU A 385 29.24 -9.87 -20.61
N GLU A 386 29.39 -10.73 -21.62
CA GLU A 386 28.25 -11.36 -22.30
C GLU A 386 27.55 -12.38 -21.41
N LYS A 387 28.33 -13.11 -20.60
CA LYS A 387 27.79 -13.97 -19.55
C LYS A 387 27.02 -13.15 -18.50
N GLY A 388 27.56 -12.01 -18.08
CA GLY A 388 26.88 -11.07 -17.17
C GLY A 388 25.55 -10.56 -17.72
N LYS A 389 25.55 -10.09 -18.97
CA LYS A 389 24.35 -9.64 -19.70
C LYS A 389 23.29 -10.73 -19.78
N LYS A 390 23.68 -11.98 -20.08
CA LYS A 390 22.76 -13.12 -20.10
C LYS A 390 22.12 -13.35 -18.72
N LEU A 391 22.92 -13.42 -17.66
CA LEU A 391 22.43 -13.68 -16.30
C LEU A 391 21.47 -12.60 -15.78
N VAL A 392 21.75 -11.32 -16.04
CA VAL A 392 20.83 -10.23 -15.68
C VAL A 392 19.52 -10.32 -16.46
N ARG A 393 19.56 -10.62 -17.77
CA ARG A 393 18.33 -10.77 -18.58
C ARG A 393 17.44 -11.90 -18.05
N GLU A 394 18.04 -13.03 -17.70
CA GLU A 394 17.32 -14.18 -17.13
C GLU A 394 16.68 -13.83 -15.78
N ARG A 395 17.42 -13.15 -14.90
CA ARG A 395 16.95 -12.68 -13.60
C ARG A 395 15.80 -11.67 -13.70
N SER A 396 15.95 -10.66 -14.55
CA SER A 396 14.92 -9.66 -14.84
C SER A 396 13.64 -10.33 -15.38
N LEU A 397 13.77 -11.26 -16.32
CA LEU A 397 12.63 -12.01 -16.86
C LEU A 397 11.94 -12.88 -15.81
N ALA A 398 12.72 -13.54 -14.94
CA ALA A 398 12.18 -14.34 -13.85
C ALA A 398 11.41 -13.50 -12.83
N PHE A 399 11.86 -12.27 -12.55
CA PHE A 399 11.18 -11.36 -11.63
C PHE A 399 9.77 -10.98 -12.10
N TYR A 400 9.57 -10.83 -13.41
CA TYR A 400 8.27 -10.44 -13.98
C TYR A 400 7.29 -11.60 -14.19
N ARG A 401 7.77 -12.85 -14.15
CA ARG A 401 6.93 -14.06 -14.26
C ARG A 401 6.33 -14.40 -12.90
#